data_AF-A0A933XFY2-F1
#
_entry.id   AF-A0A933XFY2-F1
#
_cell.length_a   1.000
_cell.length_b   1.000
_cell.length_c   1.000
_cell.angle_alpha   90.00
_cell.angle_beta   90.00
_cell.angle_gamma   90.00
#
_symmetry.space_group_name_H-M   'P 1'
#
loop_
_entity.id
_entity.type
_entity.pdbx_description
1 polymer ?
#
loop_
_entity_poly.entity_id
_entity_poly.type
_entity_poly.pdbx_seq_one_letter_code
_entity_poly.pdbx_strand_id
1 'polypeptide(L)'
;MPYDDGGESIPQRRRIPHYHGDIVRVLFVVGAIVLIVAQSTGADLPLTTAGAVVSAVLLVVAAGITNPTQSKIHWLNACIAVGGALLFGANAVGRYRAGISVFDTSFIYVEALALLSLIALYFTTRTIRGFYLHETPP
;
A
#
# COMPACT_ATOMS: atom_id res chain seq x y z
N MET A 1 -57.01 10.31 7.60
CA MET A 1 -56.25 9.10 7.96
C MET A 1 -54.78 9.42 7.67
N PRO A 2 -53.93 9.69 8.68
CA PRO A 2 -52.53 9.95 8.43
C PRO A 2 -51.77 8.62 8.34
N TYR A 3 -50.99 8.47 7.27
CA TYR A 3 -50.08 7.35 7.05
C TYR A 3 -48.81 7.63 7.84
N ASP A 4 -48.47 6.75 8.77
CA ASP A 4 -47.25 6.82 9.59
C ASP A 4 -46.08 6.28 8.75
N ASP A 5 -45.36 7.18 8.08
CA ASP A 5 -44.13 6.83 7.35
C ASP A 5 -43.02 6.59 8.39
N GLY A 6 -42.98 5.35 8.90
CA GLY A 6 -41.90 4.81 9.71
C GLY A 6 -40.61 4.68 8.90
N GLY A 7 -40.11 5.81 8.40
CA GLY A 7 -38.85 5.92 7.68
C GLY A 7 -37.72 5.46 8.60
N GLU A 8 -37.35 4.19 8.47
CA GLU A 8 -36.12 3.65 9.03
C GLU A 8 -34.97 4.54 8.58
N SER A 9 -34.46 5.35 9.52
CA SER A 9 -33.24 6.11 9.31
C SER A 9 -32.10 5.12 9.14
N ILE A 10 -31.76 4.77 7.89
CA ILE A 10 -30.56 4.00 7.58
C ILE A 10 -29.40 4.69 8.29
N PRO A 11 -28.67 4.01 9.20
CA PRO A 11 -27.59 4.65 9.92
C PRO A 11 -26.58 5.13 8.88
N GLN A 12 -26.44 6.45 8.73
CA GLN A 12 -25.35 7.02 7.95
C GLN A 12 -24.06 6.41 8.50
N ARG A 13 -23.40 5.57 7.70
CA ARG A 13 -22.06 5.09 8.00
C ARG A 13 -21.24 6.32 8.34
N ARG A 14 -20.92 6.51 9.62
CA ARG A 14 -19.93 7.50 10.08
C ARG A 14 -18.64 7.19 9.33
N ARG A 15 -18.40 7.88 8.21
CA ARG A 15 -17.08 7.96 7.59
C ARG A 15 -16.22 8.60 8.65
N ILE A 16 -15.37 7.80 9.30
CA ILE A 16 -14.37 8.31 10.24
C ILE A 16 -13.55 9.34 9.45
N PRO A 17 -13.67 10.64 9.76
CA PRO A 17 -12.93 11.67 9.05
C PRO A 17 -11.44 11.40 9.29
N HIS A 18 -10.65 11.21 8.21
CA HIS A 18 -9.20 10.96 8.20
C HIS A 18 -8.69 9.50 8.10
N TYR A 19 -9.53 8.52 7.78
CA TYR A 19 -9.03 7.18 7.41
C TYR A 19 -8.42 7.17 5.99
N HIS A 20 -7.10 6.93 5.89
CA HIS A 20 -6.40 6.77 4.61
C HIS A 20 -6.05 5.31 4.28
N GLY A 21 -6.51 4.34 5.08
CA GLY A 21 -6.21 2.94 4.85
C GLY A 21 -6.80 2.41 3.54
N ASP A 22 -7.89 2.99 3.03
CA ASP A 22 -8.43 2.64 1.70
C ASP A 22 -7.42 2.91 0.57
N ILE A 23 -6.61 3.98 0.69
CA ILE A 23 -5.56 4.29 -0.29
C ILE A 23 -4.43 3.26 -0.21
N VAL A 24 -3.99 2.90 1.01
CA VAL A 24 -2.94 1.89 1.23
C VAL A 24 -3.33 0.54 0.66
N ARG A 25 -4.61 0.15 0.80
CA ARG A 25 -5.16 -1.08 0.22
C ARG A 25 -5.01 -1.10 -1.29
N VAL A 26 -5.42 -0.03 -1.96
CA VAL A 26 -5.28 0.10 -3.41
C VAL A 26 -3.81 0.06 -3.81
N LEU A 27 -2.92 0.78 -3.10
CA LEU A 27 -1.49 0.79 -3.40
C LEU A 27 -0.84 -0.59 -3.28
N PHE A 28 -1.22 -1.39 -2.28
CA PHE A 28 -0.71 -2.75 -2.13
C PHE A 28 -1.24 -3.70 -3.21
N VAL A 29 -2.51 -3.59 -3.59
CA VAL A 29 -3.06 -4.37 -4.70
C VAL A 29 -2.38 -4.01 -6.02
N VAL A 30 -2.24 -2.71 -6.31
CA VAL A 30 -1.54 -2.22 -7.51
C VAL A 30 -0.08 -2.67 -7.48
N GLY A 31 0.61 -2.55 -6.34
CA GLY A 31 1.98 -3.02 -6.18
C GLY A 31 2.13 -4.53 -6.46
N ALA A 32 1.21 -5.35 -5.96
CA ALA A 32 1.19 -6.78 -6.25
C ALA A 32 1.00 -7.08 -7.74
N ILE A 33 0.08 -6.37 -8.41
CA ILE A 33 -0.14 -6.50 -9.85
C ILE A 33 1.12 -6.10 -10.62
N VAL A 34 1.71 -4.94 -10.31
CA VAL A 34 2.94 -4.46 -10.96
C VAL A 34 4.07 -5.48 -10.78
N LEU A 35 4.21 -6.07 -9.58
CA LEU A 35 5.24 -7.07 -9.29
C LEU A 35 5.09 -8.33 -10.17
N ILE A 36 3.86 -8.85 -10.30
CA ILE A 36 3.57 -10.03 -11.13
C ILE A 36 3.76 -9.73 -12.62
N VAL A 37 3.29 -8.57 -13.09
CA VAL A 37 3.45 -8.15 -14.48
C VAL A 37 4.93 -8.00 -14.81
N ALA A 38 5.71 -7.36 -13.94
CA ALA A 38 7.14 -7.18 -14.14
C ALA A 38 7.86 -8.53 -14.32
N GLN A 39 7.62 -9.49 -13.41
CA GLN A 39 8.17 -10.84 -13.53
C GLN A 39 7.72 -11.55 -14.81
N SER A 40 6.45 -11.40 -15.19
CA SER A 40 5.89 -12.03 -16.39
C SER A 40 6.48 -11.47 -17.69
N THR A 41 6.87 -10.18 -17.70
CA THR A 41 7.54 -9.55 -18.84
C THR A 41 9.04 -9.83 -18.90
N GLY A 42 9.60 -10.59 -17.97
CA GLY A 42 11.03 -10.89 -17.89
C GLY A 42 11.88 -9.74 -17.37
N ALA A 43 11.27 -8.78 -16.66
CA ALA A 43 12.01 -7.71 -16.02
C ALA A 43 12.92 -8.28 -14.93
N ASP A 44 14.17 -7.81 -14.92
CA ASP A 44 15.10 -8.16 -13.86
C ASP A 44 14.63 -7.48 -12.57
N LEU A 45 14.28 -8.22 -11.54
CA LEU A 45 13.89 -7.69 -10.23
C LEU A 45 14.86 -8.21 -9.17
N PRO A 46 15.01 -7.48 -8.05
CA PRO A 46 15.83 -7.93 -6.92
C PRO A 46 15.15 -9.05 -6.10
N LEU A 47 14.39 -9.92 -6.76
CA LEU A 47 13.60 -11.00 -6.19
C LEU A 47 13.67 -12.21 -7.13
N THR A 48 13.76 -13.41 -6.56
CA THR A 48 13.50 -14.63 -7.33
C THR A 48 12.04 -14.69 -7.76
N THR A 49 11.70 -15.47 -8.78
CA THR A 49 10.30 -15.64 -9.22
C THR A 49 9.39 -16.09 -8.07
N ALA A 50 9.85 -17.05 -7.25
CA ALA A 50 9.13 -17.48 -6.06
C ALA A 50 9.00 -16.34 -5.03
N GLY A 51 10.08 -15.58 -4.79
CA GLY A 51 10.08 -14.44 -3.89
C GLY A 51 9.10 -13.33 -4.32
N ALA A 52 8.98 -13.08 -5.61
CA ALA A 52 8.03 -12.13 -6.17
C ALA A 52 6.58 -12.59 -5.99
N VAL A 53 6.27 -13.86 -6.26
CA VAL A 53 4.92 -14.41 -6.03
C VAL A 53 4.54 -14.34 -4.55
N VAL A 54 5.44 -14.74 -3.65
CA VAL A 54 5.22 -14.66 -2.20
C VAL A 54 4.98 -13.20 -1.78
N SER A 55 5.79 -12.26 -2.27
CA SER A 55 5.64 -10.84 -1.97
C SER A 55 4.31 -10.28 -2.48
N ALA A 56 3.87 -10.67 -3.68
CA ALA A 56 2.57 -10.28 -4.21
C ALA A 56 1.41 -10.81 -3.34
N VAL A 57 1.46 -12.08 -2.94
CA VAL A 57 0.47 -12.66 -2.02
C VAL A 57 0.46 -11.90 -0.69
N LEU A 58 1.63 -11.63 -0.11
CA LEU A 58 1.74 -10.86 1.13
C LEU A 58 1.12 -9.46 1.00
N LEU A 59 1.36 -8.76 -0.11
CA LEU A 59 0.76 -7.45 -0.38
C LEU A 59 -0.77 -7.52 -0.49
N VAL A 60 -1.31 -8.51 -1.20
CA VAL A 60 -2.76 -8.70 -1.35
C VAL A 60 -3.41 -9.08 -0.01
N VAL A 61 -2.79 -9.97 0.76
CA VAL A 61 -3.26 -10.33 2.11
C VAL A 61 -3.25 -9.10 3.01
N ALA A 62 -2.16 -8.32 3.02
CA ALA A 62 -2.08 -7.07 3.76
C ALA A 62 -3.20 -6.08 3.36
N ALA A 63 -3.46 -5.94 2.06
CA ALA A 63 -4.57 -5.12 1.55
C ALA A 63 -5.96 -5.64 1.98
N GLY A 64 -6.14 -6.95 2.05
CA GLY A 64 -7.39 -7.58 2.48
C GLY A 64 -7.67 -7.37 3.98
N ILE A 65 -6.64 -7.50 4.81
CA ILE A 65 -6.78 -7.37 6.27
C ILE A 65 -6.79 -5.92 6.76
N THR A 66 -6.33 -4.96 5.94
CA THR A 66 -6.30 -3.53 6.31
C THR A 66 -7.71 -3.04 6.65
N ASN A 67 -7.94 -2.80 7.93
CA ASN A 67 -9.23 -2.42 8.50
C ASN A 67 -9.06 -1.20 9.41
N PRO A 68 -9.91 -0.15 9.33
CA PRO A 68 -9.82 1.04 10.17
C PRO A 68 -9.83 0.80 11.68
N THR A 69 -10.35 -0.33 12.14
CA THR A 69 -10.54 -0.59 13.57
C THR A 69 -9.31 -1.19 14.27
N GLN A 70 -8.28 -1.60 13.53
CA GLN A 70 -7.14 -2.33 14.09
C GLN A 70 -5.82 -1.57 13.89
N SER A 71 -5.44 -0.74 14.87
CA SER A 71 -4.19 0.05 14.84
C SER A 71 -2.93 -0.79 14.60
N LYS A 72 -2.91 -2.06 15.05
CA LYS A 72 -1.77 -2.98 14.83
C LYS A 72 -1.54 -3.31 13.35
N ILE A 73 -2.59 -3.36 12.53
CA ILE A 73 -2.46 -3.67 11.10
C ILE A 73 -1.77 -2.51 10.36
N HIS A 74 -1.98 -1.27 10.81
CA HIS A 74 -1.31 -0.12 10.23
C HIS A 74 0.21 -0.15 10.44
N TRP A 75 0.68 -0.67 11.57
CA TRP A 75 2.11 -0.91 11.81
C TRP A 75 2.67 -2.01 10.90
N LEU A 76 1.94 -3.11 10.70
CA LEU A 76 2.34 -4.15 9.74
C LEU A 76 2.46 -3.58 8.32
N ASN A 77 1.48 -2.80 7.88
CA ASN A 77 1.50 -2.15 6.57
C ASN A 77 2.69 -1.19 6.45
N ALA A 78 3.01 -0.43 7.50
CA ALA A 78 4.19 0.42 7.52
C ALA A 78 5.47 -0.42 7.37
N CYS A 79 5.62 -1.54 8.08
CA CYS A 79 6.77 -2.44 7.94
C CYS A 79 6.91 -2.99 6.51
N ILE A 80 5.81 -3.43 5.90
CA ILE A 80 5.81 -3.91 4.51
C ILE A 80 6.21 -2.79 3.54
N ALA A 81 5.65 -1.58 3.72
CA ALA A 81 5.96 -0.44 2.88
C ALA A 81 7.43 0.02 3.03
N VAL A 82 7.98 0.01 4.24
CA VAL A 82 9.42 0.24 4.49
C VAL A 82 10.26 -0.81 3.78
N GLY A 83 9.93 -2.10 3.92
CA GLY A 83 10.63 -3.19 3.26
C GLY A 83 10.65 -3.04 1.75
N GLY A 84 9.51 -2.74 1.14
CA GLY A 84 9.39 -2.47 -0.29
C GLY A 84 10.19 -1.23 -0.72
N ALA A 85 10.10 -0.13 0.02
CA ALA A 85 10.81 1.11 -0.31
C ALA A 85 12.33 0.93 -0.24
N LEU A 86 12.84 0.21 0.77
CA LEU A 86 14.27 -0.07 0.88
C LEU A 86 14.74 -1.04 -0.20
N LEU A 87 14.02 -2.14 -0.41
CA LEU A 87 14.39 -3.15 -1.40
C LEU A 87 14.37 -2.58 -2.83
N PHE A 88 13.26 -2.01 -3.26
CA PHE A 88 13.12 -1.50 -4.62
C PHE A 88 13.82 -0.16 -4.80
N GLY A 89 13.78 0.74 -3.82
CA GLY A 89 14.43 2.05 -3.91
C GLY A 89 15.95 1.95 -3.98
N ALA A 90 16.57 1.10 -3.15
CA ALA A 90 18.02 0.89 -3.22
C ALA A 90 18.45 0.30 -4.58
N ASN A 91 17.66 -0.61 -5.13
CA ASN A 91 17.91 -1.18 -6.45
C ASN A 91 17.69 -0.18 -7.58
N ALA A 92 16.64 0.64 -7.52
CA ALA A 92 16.40 1.68 -8.51
C ALA A 92 17.55 2.69 -8.57
N VAL A 93 17.98 3.20 -7.41
CA VAL A 93 19.14 4.10 -7.31
C VAL A 93 20.41 3.41 -7.81
N GLY A 94 20.62 2.14 -7.45
CA GLY A 94 21.75 1.34 -7.94
C GLY A 94 21.79 1.23 -9.46
N ARG A 95 20.66 0.93 -10.09
CA ARG A 95 20.52 0.83 -11.55
C ARG A 95 20.74 2.15 -12.28
N TYR A 96 20.16 3.22 -11.74
CA TYR A 96 20.38 4.57 -12.27
C TYR A 96 21.86 4.94 -12.24
N ARG A 97 22.55 4.67 -11.12
CA ARG A 97 23.99 4.92 -10.96
C ARG A 97 24.87 4.04 -11.84
N ALA A 98 24.42 2.84 -12.19
CA ALA A 98 25.11 1.95 -13.12
C ALA A 98 24.98 2.38 -14.59
N GLY A 99 24.24 3.46 -14.88
CA GLY A 99 24.05 3.98 -16.23
C GLY A 99 23.02 3.18 -17.04
N ILE A 100 22.18 2.38 -16.39
CA ILE A 100 21.05 1.73 -17.06
C ILE A 100 20.09 2.82 -17.56
N SER A 101 19.63 2.67 -18.80
CA SER A 101 18.69 3.60 -19.41
C SER A 101 17.42 3.70 -18.58
N VAL A 102 16.91 4.93 -18.41
CA VAL A 102 15.61 5.17 -17.76
C VAL A 102 14.44 4.56 -18.53
N PHE A 103 14.64 4.20 -19.79
CA PHE A 103 13.66 3.52 -20.64
C PHE A 103 13.77 1.99 -20.59
N ASP A 104 14.71 1.46 -19.80
CA ASP A 104 14.78 0.02 -19.58
C ASP A 104 13.54 -0.45 -18.81
N THR A 105 12.90 -1.49 -19.32
CA THR A 105 11.68 -2.07 -18.73
C THR A 105 11.88 -2.45 -17.25
N SER A 106 13.05 -3.00 -16.91
CA SER A 106 13.38 -3.42 -15.55
C SER A 106 13.59 -2.24 -14.63
N PHE A 107 14.17 -1.14 -15.13
CA PHE A 107 14.28 0.10 -14.37
C PHE A 107 12.89 0.66 -14.05
N ILE A 108 12.01 0.76 -15.05
CA ILE A 108 10.66 1.32 -14.89
C ILE A 108 9.86 0.55 -13.82
N TYR A 109 9.89 -0.78 -13.83
CA TYR A 109 9.15 -1.56 -12.84
C TYR A 109 9.72 -1.42 -11.43
N VAL A 110 11.04 -1.45 -11.27
CA VAL A 110 11.67 -1.31 -9.96
C VAL A 110 11.45 0.09 -9.39
N GLU A 111 11.56 1.14 -10.22
CA GLU A 111 11.24 2.52 -9.84
C GLU A 111 9.77 2.67 -9.45
N ALA A 112 8.84 2.14 -10.26
CA ALA A 112 7.41 2.19 -9.96
C ALA A 112 7.07 1.52 -8.62
N LEU A 113 7.64 0.33 -8.35
CA LEU A 113 7.46 -0.37 -7.08
C LEU A 113 8.06 0.40 -5.89
N ALA A 114 9.20 1.07 -6.08
CA ALA A 114 9.80 1.93 -5.07
C ALA A 114 8.88 3.12 -4.73
N LEU A 115 8.36 3.80 -5.75
CA LEU A 115 7.45 4.94 -5.57
C LEU A 115 6.13 4.51 -4.91
N LEU A 116 5.51 3.42 -5.37
CA LEU A 116 4.30 2.87 -4.73
C LEU A 116 4.55 2.55 -3.25
N SER A 117 5.71 1.97 -2.94
CA SER A 117 6.08 1.64 -1.56
C SER A 117 6.28 2.90 -0.70
N LEU A 118 6.92 3.95 -1.23
CA LEU A 118 7.08 5.23 -0.54
C LEU A 118 5.75 5.95 -0.30
N ILE A 119 4.85 5.93 -1.28
CA ILE A 119 3.52 6.52 -1.14
C ILE A 119 2.71 5.72 -0.09
N ALA A 120 2.78 4.39 -0.12
CA ALA A 120 2.13 3.55 0.89
C ALA A 120 2.70 3.81 2.30
N LEU A 121 4.01 4.00 2.41
CA LEU A 121 4.68 4.36 3.66
C LEU A 121 4.17 5.71 4.19
N TYR A 122 4.10 6.73 3.33
CA TYR A 122 3.57 8.04 3.72
C TYR A 122 2.14 7.96 4.27
N PHE A 123 1.23 7.27 3.57
CA PHE A 123 -0.16 7.15 4.02
C PHE A 123 -0.32 6.28 5.27
N THR A 124 0.46 5.21 5.41
CA THR A 124 0.45 4.38 6.63
C THR A 124 0.96 5.18 7.83
N THR A 125 2.08 5.90 7.72
CA THR A 125 2.59 6.78 8.78
C THR A 125 1.61 7.90 9.12
N ARG A 126 0.96 8.52 8.12
CA ARG A 126 -0.08 9.54 8.36
C ARG A 126 -1.27 8.97 9.14
N THR A 127 -1.68 7.73 8.83
CA THR A 127 -2.76 7.04 9.53
C THR A 127 -2.38 6.72 10.98
N ILE A 128 -1.16 6.21 11.21
CA ILE A 128 -0.62 5.95 12.56
C ILE A 128 -0.58 7.24 13.38
N ARG A 129 -0.04 8.33 12.81
CA ARG A 129 -0.02 9.64 13.46
C ARG A 129 -1.43 10.13 13.82
N GLY A 130 -2.41 9.92 12.93
CA GLY A 130 -3.81 10.30 13.17
C GLY A 130 -4.43 9.64 14.39
N PHE A 131 -4.07 8.37 14.68
CA PHE A 131 -4.51 7.67 15.88
C PHE A 131 -3.92 8.27 17.16
N TYR A 132 -2.61 8.51 17.19
CA TYR A 132 -1.95 9.09 18.37
C TYR A 132 -2.44 10.50 18.72
N LEU A 133 -2.81 11.31 17.72
CA LEU A 133 -3.35 12.66 17.95
C LEU A 133 -4.79 12.68 18.50
N HIS A 134 -5.55 11.59 18.42
CA HIS A 134 -6.91 11.51 18.99
C HIS A 134 -6.92 10.95 20.42
N GLU A 135 -5.79 10.41 20.91
CA GLU A 135 -5.68 9.85 22.27
C GLU A 135 -5.30 10.90 23.34
N THR A 136 -5.13 12.17 22.96
CA THR A 136 -4.95 13.28 23.90
C THR A 136 -6.26 14.07 24.03
N PRO A 137 -7.05 13.89 25.11
CA PRO A 137 -8.13 14.82 25.40
C PRO A 137 -7.54 16.18 25.81
N PRO A 138 -8.24 17.31 25.50
CA PRO A 138 -7.85 18.64 25.95
C PRO A 138 -7.85 18.77 27.49
#